data_AF-A0A9P4HPI8-F1
#
_entry.id   AF-A0A9P4HPI8-F1
#
_cell.length_a   1.000
_cell.length_b   1.000
_cell.length_c   1.000
_cell.angle_alpha   90.00
_cell.angle_beta   90.00
_cell.angle_gamma   90.00
#
_symmetry.space_group_name_H-M   'P 1'
#
loop_
_entity.id
_entity.type
_entity.pdbx_description
1 polymer ?
#
loop_
_entity_poly.entity_id
_entity_poly.type
_entity_poly.pdbx_seq_one_letter_code
_entity_poly.pdbx_strand_id
1 'polypeptide(L)' 'QYEAIHYNCSHIGRRLIKHCHFARNDPNHQCFGAWSVKREWKQPYENCPAC' A
#
# COMPACT_ATOMS: atom_id res chain seq x y z
N GLN A 1 3.35 -6.92 1.40
CA GLN A 1 3.80 -5.76 2.22
C GLN A 1 3.49 -4.51 1.44
N TYR A 2 2.96 -3.51 2.12
CA TYR A 2 2.48 -2.28 1.51
C TYR A 2 3.21 -1.08 2.09
N GLU A 3 3.23 0.02 1.34
CA GLU A 3 3.49 1.35 1.88
C GLU A 3 2.21 2.16 1.86
N ALA A 4 2.00 2.95 2.91
CA ALA A 4 0.91 3.90 3.00
C ALA A 4 1.41 5.30 2.66
N ILE A 5 0.65 6.05 1.88
CA ILE A 5 0.96 7.40 1.45
C ILE A 5 -0.19 8.28 1.94
N HIS A 6 0.11 9.18 2.86
CA HIS A 6 -0.82 10.18 3.37
C HIS A 6 -0.70 11.42 2.50
N TYR A 7 -1.74 11.66 1.69
CA TYR A 7 -1.84 12.84 0.84
C TYR A 7 -2.42 14.03 1.62
N ASN A 8 -2.23 15.24 1.10
CA ASN A 8 -2.77 16.45 1.70
C ASN A 8 -4.31 16.44 1.79
N CYS A 9 -4.97 15.78 0.85
CA CYS A 9 -6.44 15.64 0.79
C CYS A 9 -7.03 14.66 1.82
N SER A 10 -6.29 14.29 2.87
CA SER A 10 -6.68 13.29 3.88
C SER A 10 -6.94 11.88 3.32
N HIS A 11 -6.57 11.62 2.07
CA HIS A 11 -6.63 10.29 1.48
C HIS A 11 -5.36 9.50 1.76
N ILE A 12 -5.54 8.18 1.92
CA ILE A 12 -4.44 7.24 2.16
C ILE A 12 -4.29 6.34 0.93
N GLY A 13 -3.24 6.58 0.14
CA GLY A 13 -2.84 5.67 -0.92
C GLY A 13 -2.13 4.45 -0.34
N ARG A 14 -2.41 3.26 -0.88
CA ARG A 14 -1.68 2.04 -0.54
C ARG A 14 -0.97 1.53 -1.77
N ARG A 15 0.35 1.43 -1.71
CA ARG A 15 1.16 0.88 -2.80
C ARG A 15 1.78 -0.43 -2.38
N LEU A 16 1.62 -1.45 -3.22
CA LEU A 16 2.24 -2.76 -2.99
C LEU A 16 3.74 -2.64 -3.27
N ILE A 17 4.56 -2.79 -2.22
CA ILE A 17 6.03 -2.71 -2.33
C ILE A 17 6.66 -4.09 -2.49
N LYS A 18 6.00 -5.13 -1.98
CA LYS A 18 6.51 -6.49 -2.01
C LYS A 18 5.36 -7.47 -1.95
N HIS A 19 5.25 -8.30 -2.98
CA HIS A 19 4.36 -9.46 -2.98
C HIS A 19 4.73 -10.38 -1.82
N CYS A 20 3.73 -10.97 -1.15
CA CYS A 20 3.98 -11.89 -0.06
C CYS A 20 4.79 -13.09 -0.56
N HIS A 21 5.57 -13.72 0.33
CA HIS A 21 6.48 -14.80 -0.06
C HIS A 21 5.73 -15.99 -0.67
N PHE A 22 4.48 -16.22 -0.23
CA PHE A 22 3.58 -17.26 -0.73
C PHE A 22 2.94 -16.93 -2.09
N ALA A 23 2.77 -15.65 -2.43
CA ALA A 23 2.21 -15.22 -3.71
C ALA A 23 3.16 -15.45 -4.91
N ARG A 24 4.38 -15.96 -4.66
CA ARG A 24 5.31 -16.34 -5.73
C ARG A 24 4.90 -17.62 -6.46
N ASN A 25 4.14 -18.51 -5.81
CA ASN A 25 3.68 -19.76 -6.40
C ASN A 25 2.20 -19.74 -6.81
N ASP A 26 1.41 -18.81 -6.29
CA ASP A 26 0.00 -18.68 -6.64
C ASP A 26 -0.35 -17.21 -6.94
N PRO A 27 -0.65 -16.85 -8.21
CA PRO A 27 -1.01 -15.49 -8.60
C PRO A 27 -2.29 -14.97 -7.94
N ASN A 28 -3.20 -15.89 -7.56
CA ASN A 28 -4.46 -15.58 -6.90
C ASN A 28 -4.34 -15.58 -5.37
N HIS A 29 -3.12 -15.57 -4.83
CA HIS A 29 -2.91 -15.64 -3.40
C HIS A 29 -3.43 -14.37 -2.72
N GLN A 30 -4.64 -14.47 -2.18
CA GLN A 30 -5.24 -13.46 -1.32
C GLN A 30 -4.50 -13.49 0.01
N CYS A 31 -3.59 -12.54 0.22
CA CYS A 31 -2.95 -12.35 1.51
C CYS A 31 -3.97 -11.89 2.55
N PHE A 32 -4.69 -12.83 3.16
CA PHE A 32 -5.60 -12.58 4.28
C PHE A 32 -4.87 -12.29 5.61
N GLY A 33 -3.54 -12.37 5.64
CA GLY A 33 -2.73 -11.97 6.78
C GLY A 33 -2.72 -10.46 7.00
N ALA A 34 -2.54 -10.01 8.24
CA ALA A 34 -2.49 -8.61 8.62
C ALA A 34 -1.66 -7.79 7.62
N TRP A 35 -2.30 -6.81 6.96
CA TRP A 35 -1.68 -5.92 6.00
C TRP A 35 -0.46 -5.25 6.63
N SER A 36 0.73 -5.80 6.39
CA SER A 36 1.95 -5.24 6.97
C SER A 36 2.31 -3.99 6.17
N VAL A 37 1.89 -2.84 6.68
CA VAL A 37 2.39 -1.54 6.24
C VAL A 37 3.82 -1.43 6.75
N LYS A 38 4.79 -1.53 5.84
CA LYS A 38 6.21 -1.50 6.21
C LYS A 38 6.68 -0.08 6.47
N ARG A 39 6.08 0.90 5.78
CA ARG A 39 6.46 2.30 5.84
C ARG A 39 5.28 3.20 5.49
N GLU A 40 5.31 4.40 6.07
CA GLU A 40 4.35 5.45 5.84
C GLU A 40 5.07 6.68 5.30
N TRP A 41 4.54 7.25 4.24
CA TRP A 41 5.03 8.48 3.61
C TRP A 41 3.97 9.56 3.75
N LYS A 42 4.40 10.81 3.95
CA LYS A 42 3.52 11.98 3.90
C LYS A 42 3.88 12.79 2.65
N GLN A 43 2.91 13.01 1.79
CA GLN A 43 3.01 13.91 0.63
C GLN A 43 2.12 15.12 0.87
N PRO A 44 2.58 16.12 1.64
CA PRO A 44 1.77 17.28 2.02
C PRO A 44 1.50 18.26 0.86
N TYR A 45 2.18 18.10 -0.28
CA TYR A 45 2.03 18.98 -1.44
C TYR A 45 1.27 18.32 -2.60
N GLU A 46 0.99 17.01 -2.54
CA GLU A 46 0.30 16.29 -3.61
C GLU A 46 -1.07 15.80 -3.13
N ASN A 47 -2.07 15.96 -4.00
CA ASN A 47 -3.37 15.33 -3.87
C ASN A 47 -3.33 13.92 -4.47
N CYS A 48 -4.18 13.03 -3.96
CA CYS A 48 -4.30 11.70 -4.55
C CYS A 48 -4.89 11.79 -5.97
N PRO A 49 -4.59 10.84 -6.87
CA PRO A 49 -5.13 10.82 -8.24
C PRO A 49 -6.65 10.56 -8.31
N ALA A 50 -7.29 10.23 -7.18
CA ALA A 50 -8.73 9.99 -7.06
C ALA A 50 -9.48 11.19 -6.44
N CYS A 51 -8.84 12.36 -6.34
CA CYS A 51 -9.45 13.58 -5.84
C CYS A 51 -10.27 14.30 -6.92
#